data_AF-A0A0F9C053-F1
#
_entry.id   AF-A0A0F9C053-F1
#
_cell.length_a   1.000
_cell.length_b   1.000
_cell.length_c   1.000
_cell.angle_alpha   90.00
_cell.angle_beta   90.00
_cell.angle_gamma   90.00
#
_symmetry.space_group_name_H-M   'P 1'
#
loop_
_entity.id
_entity.type
_entity.pdbx_description
1 polymer ?
#
loop_
_entity_poly.entity_id
_entity_poly.type
_entity_poly.pdbx_seq_one_letter_code
_entity_poly.pdbx_strand_id
1 'polypeptide(L)' 'MQQAVKCLNCGIKWVRVTVFGPDIVLNEDLMYNCPNCNSNYFEPIDT' A
#
# COMPACT_ATOMS: atom_id res chain seq x y z
N MET A 1 10.89 0.99 3.83
CA MET A 1 10.79 1.87 2.64
C MET A 1 9.37 2.38 2.53
N GLN A 2 9.15 3.67 2.33
CA GLN A 2 7.83 4.25 2.09
C GLN A 2 7.72 4.60 0.60
N GLN A 3 6.62 4.22 -0.05
CA GLN A 3 6.40 4.44 -1.48
C GLN A 3 4.98 4.96 -1.70
N ALA A 4 4.84 6.08 -2.41
CA ALA A 4 3.54 6.56 -2.83
C ALA A 4 2.97 5.65 -3.93
N VAL A 5 1.71 5.25 -3.78
CA VAL A 5 1.01 4.41 -4.75
C VAL A 5 -0.38 4.97 -5.04
N LYS A 6 -0.91 4.63 -6.21
CA LYS A 6 -2.27 4.97 -6.65
C LYS A 6 -3.06 3.70 -6.93
N CYS A 7 -4.29 3.61 -6.42
CA CYS A 7 -5.19 2.49 -6.72
C CYS A 7 -5.70 2.62 -8.14
N LEU A 8 -5.61 1.54 -8.92
CA LEU A 8 -6.13 1.50 -10.27
C LEU A 8 -7.66 1.37 -10.32
N ASN A 9 -8.28 0.89 -9.22
CA ASN A 9 -9.73 0.71 -9.14
C ASN A 9 -10.48 1.99 -8.75
N CYS A 10 -10.03 2.68 -7.69
CA CYS A 10 -10.72 3.89 -7.19
C CYS A 10 -9.92 5.19 -7.36
N GLY A 11 -8.69 5.13 -7.88
CA GLY A 11 -7.87 6.32 -8.14
C GLY A 11 -7.27 7.01 -6.91
N ILE A 12 -7.57 6.55 -5.69
CA ILE A 12 -7.01 7.13 -4.47
C ILE A 12 -5.50 6.92 -4.39
N LYS A 13 -4.81 7.85 -3.75
CA LYS A 13 -3.36 7.82 -3.54
C LYS A 13 -3.08 7.62 -2.05
N TRP A 14 -2.13 6.75 -1.71
CA TRP A 14 -1.67 6.56 -0.34
C TRP A 14 -0.18 6.24 -0.29
N VAL A 15 0.40 6.36 0.90
CA VAL A 15 1.77 5.95 1.15
C VAL A 15 1.74 4.52 1.64
N ARG A 16 2.31 3.63 0.84
CA ARG A 16 2.58 2.26 1.22
C ARG A 16 3.88 2.23 2.02
N VAL A 17 3.80 1.77 3.26
CA VAL A 17 4.99 1.48 4.05
C VAL A 17 5.32 0.02 3.78
N THR A 18 6.56 -0.29 3.42
CA THR A 18 7.10 -1.65 3.39
C THR A 18 8.16 -1.72 4.48
N VAL A 19 7.87 -2.41 5.58
CA VAL A 19 8.83 -2.61 6.66
C VAL A 19 9.34 -4.05 6.57
N PHE A 20 10.66 -4.22 6.49
CA PHE A 20 11.30 -5.53 6.54
C PHE A 20 11.91 -5.69 7.93
N GLY A 21 11.48 -6.68 8.69
CA GLY A 21 12.03 -7.00 10.00
C GLY A 21 11.44 -8.31 10.55
N PRO A 22 12.22 -9.09 11.32
CA PRO A 22 11.77 -10.39 11.85
C PRO A 22 10.71 -10.28 12.96
N ASP A 23 10.58 -9.13 13.63
CA ASP A 23 9.78 -8.96 14.85
C ASP A 23 8.46 -8.18 14.66
N ILE A 24 8.08 -7.88 13.43
CA ILE A 24 6.90 -7.06 13.15
C ILE A 24 5.73 -7.97 12.78
N VAL A 25 4.82 -8.20 13.72
CA VAL A 25 3.47 -8.71 13.44
C VAL A 25 2.69 -7.57 12.76
N LEU A 26 2.97 -7.36 11.49
CA LEU A 26 2.23 -6.43 10.65
C LEU A 26 0.98 -7.15 10.18
N ASN A 27 -0.18 -6.55 10.43
CA ASN A 27 -1.43 -7.01 9.85
C ASN A 27 -1.30 -6.86 8.32
N GLU A 28 -0.92 -7.95 7.66
CA GLU A 28 -0.48 -7.98 6.27
C GLU A 28 -1.55 -7.38 5.34
N ASP A 29 -2.82 -7.54 5.67
CA ASP A 29 -3.95 -7.01 4.91
C ASP A 29 -3.96 -5.47 4.77
N LEU A 30 -3.46 -4.73 5.78
CA LEU A 30 -3.52 -3.26 5.79
C LEU A 30 -2.43 -2.61 4.93
N MET A 31 -1.34 -3.32 4.64
CA MET A 31 -0.20 -2.75 3.91
C MET A 31 -0.27 -3.01 2.41
N TYR A 32 -1.11 -3.94 1.96
CA TYR A 32 -1.18 -4.35 0.56
C TYR A 32 -2.43 -3.83 -0.13
N ASN A 33 -3.50 -3.53 0.60
CA ASN A 33 -4.76 -3.17 -0.03
C ASN A 33 -5.03 -1.67 0.01
N CYS A 34 -5.76 -1.20 -0.99
CA CYS A 34 -6.27 0.16 -1.03
C CYS A 34 -7.18 0.43 0.17
N PRO A 35 -6.94 1.48 0.96
CA PRO A 35 -7.73 1.77 2.17
C PRO A 35 -9.19 2.13 1.87
N ASN A 36 -9.52 2.49 0.62
CA ASN A 36 -10.86 2.91 0.23
C ASN A 36 -11.72 1.78 -0.35
N CYS A 37 -11.14 0.93 -1.21
CA CYS A 37 -11.89 -0.12 -1.91
C CYS A 37 -11.35 -1.53 -1.66
N ASN A 38 -10.40 -1.67 -0.74
CA ASN A 38 -9.71 -2.92 -0.39
C ASN A 38 -9.09 -3.66 -1.59
N SER A 39 -8.85 -2.96 -2.70
CA SER A 39 -8.23 -3.53 -3.90
C SER A 39 -6.72 -3.62 -3.75
N ASN A 40 -6.15 -4.75 -4.13
CA ASN A 40 -4.72 -5.00 -4.20
C ASN A 40 -4.06 -4.54 -5.52
N TYR A 41 -4.82 -3.90 -6.42
CA TYR A 41 -4.32 -3.36 -7.68
C TYR A 41 -3.95 -1.88 -7.54
N PHE A 42 -2.65 -1.59 -7.60
CA PHE A 42 -2.10 -0.25 -7.51
C PHE A 42 -0.79 -0.12 -8.30
N GLU A 43 -0.47 1.11 -8.70
CA GLU A 43 0.76 1.48 -9.38
C GLU A 43 1.60 2.42 -8.50
N PRO A 44 2.95 2.34 -8.55
CA PRO A 44 3.83 3.38 -8.02
C PRO A 44 3.48 4.75 -8.57
N ILE A 45 3.56 5.78 -7.74
CA ILE A 45 3.61 7.16 -8.21
C ILE A 45 5.08 7.55 -8.20
N ASP A 46 5.74 7.44 -9.35
CA ASP A 46 7.06 8.03 -9.51
C ASP A 46 6.92 9.55 -9.34
N THR A 47 7.69 10.10 -8.39
CA THR A 47 7.71 11.54 -8.07
C THR A 47 9.03 12.14 -8.53
#